data_AF-A0A969N951-F1
#
_entry.id   AF-A0A969N951-F1
#
_cell.length_a   1.000
_cell.length_b   1.000
_cell.length_c   1.000
_cell.angle_alpha   90.00
_cell.angle_beta   90.00
_cell.angle_gamma   90.00
#
_symmetry.space_group_name_H-M   'P 1'
#
loop_
_entity.id
_entity.type
_entity.pdbx_description
1 polymer ?
#
loop_
_entity_poly.entity_id
_entity_poly.type
_entity_poly.pdbx_seq_one_letter_code
_entity_poly.pdbx_strand_id
1 'polypeptide(L)'
;MINFSKNQQITLNTLFQSAWSLMLNFYSSRRDVLHGTTISTRPVEIEGSDSILGLFINTIPIRTTIDYQKNTKEWLIEQQDLFKAKMPHLNVPLQRIIEVSELNADQSLFDTLLVFENYPFDELVKKAFSDIEIKDLQYVEKTNFPITIVIVPGEKYLLRALYDENRFDSQDIKQLLNWLIITLKQLVKNAENRLSDVYLMDSEEQEKYLTRYLNNSVVANNQLVNKLFAQQITQSNPVYILNQNLKPLPEEHTGKLYIGIHEPNFDKASDLKNPYSTEYNKLLDTSFNAKWLNDNTLSIVSKESRIYYAGNKLIQLSRIEAAIMAESGVENCAVCAYDKNNDSNILIAYIVANKEIEIPSFKQRLLEKLSENELPADFVNLSSIPYDSEGKIDYQKLATIEIIDEIVVSDWQKKWSKLPV
;
A
#
# COMPACT_ATOMS: atom_id res chain seq x y z
N MET A 1 16.38 21.25 8.32
CA MET A 1 17.07 20.06 7.76
C MET A 1 18.58 20.14 7.96
N ILE A 2 19.32 21.07 7.34
CA ILE A 2 20.80 21.17 7.50
C ILE A 2 21.23 21.22 8.98
N ASN A 3 20.69 22.18 9.75
CA ASN A 3 21.02 22.31 11.17
C ASN A 3 20.64 21.07 11.99
N PHE A 4 19.51 20.44 11.64
CA PHE A 4 19.08 19.20 12.27
C PHE A 4 20.08 18.07 12.01
N SER A 5 20.45 17.85 10.75
CA SER A 5 21.43 16.83 10.36
C SER A 5 22.77 17.03 11.06
N LYS A 6 23.27 18.27 11.13
CA LYS A 6 24.47 18.62 11.88
C LYS A 6 24.35 18.29 13.38
N ASN A 7 23.25 18.70 14.01
CA ASN A 7 23.03 18.51 15.44
C ASN A 7 22.91 17.02 15.82
N GLN A 8 22.32 16.20 14.94
CA GLN A 8 22.18 14.75 15.19
C GLN A 8 23.34 13.92 14.62
N GLN A 9 24.37 14.56 14.06
CA GLN A 9 25.52 13.89 13.42
C GLN A 9 25.13 12.88 12.32
N ILE A 10 24.07 13.19 11.57
CA ILE A 10 23.66 12.43 10.38
C ILE A 10 23.90 13.26 9.12
N THR A 11 24.12 12.60 7.99
CA THR A 11 24.25 13.27 6.69
C THR A 11 22.87 13.65 6.14
N LEU A 12 22.83 14.66 5.26
CA LEU A 12 21.60 14.97 4.51
C LEU A 12 21.21 13.82 3.59
N ASN A 13 22.19 13.14 2.99
CA ASN A 13 21.94 11.94 2.19
C ASN A 13 21.18 10.88 3.01
N THR A 14 21.61 10.58 4.24
CA THR A 14 20.87 9.68 5.14
C THR A 14 19.44 10.16 5.41
N LEU A 15 19.23 11.45 5.62
CA LEU A 15 17.89 12.01 5.83
C LEU A 15 16.99 11.81 4.60
N PHE A 16 17.50 12.06 3.39
CA PHE A 16 16.78 11.82 2.13
C PHE A 16 16.49 10.33 1.90
N GLN A 17 17.47 9.45 2.10
CA GLN A 17 17.29 8.00 1.97
C GLN A 17 16.26 7.48 2.97
N SER A 18 16.29 7.98 4.20
CA SER A 18 15.32 7.60 5.25
C SER A 18 13.91 8.06 4.91
N ALA A 19 13.74 9.30 4.42
CA ALA A 19 12.45 9.80 3.97
C ALA A 19 11.90 8.98 2.79
N TRP A 20 12.76 8.67 1.81
CA TRP A 20 12.38 7.84 0.67
C TRP A 20 11.98 6.42 1.09
N SER A 21 12.74 5.80 1.99
CA SER A 21 12.43 4.48 2.55
C SER A 21 11.10 4.48 3.29
N LEU A 22 10.82 5.52 4.07
CA LEU A 22 9.54 5.66 4.74
C LEU A 22 8.39 5.80 3.72
N MET A 23 8.56 6.58 2.65
CA MET A 23 7.57 6.66 1.57
C MET A 23 7.34 5.31 0.88
N LEU A 24 8.40 4.57 0.55
CA LEU A 24 8.27 3.24 -0.03
C LEU A 24 7.50 2.28 0.88
N ASN A 25 7.66 2.41 2.20
CA ASN A 25 6.86 1.65 3.16
C ASN A 25 5.37 2.03 3.08
N PHE A 26 5.05 3.32 2.96
CA PHE A 26 3.67 3.79 2.79
C PHE A 26 3.03 3.22 1.50
N TYR A 27 3.76 3.20 0.39
CA TYR A 27 3.25 2.67 -0.90
C TYR A 27 3.14 1.15 -0.94
N SER A 28 4.18 0.45 -0.47
CA SER A 28 4.24 -1.01 -0.57
C SER A 28 3.53 -1.73 0.57
N SER A 29 3.21 -1.02 1.66
CA SER A 29 2.82 -1.65 2.93
C SER A 29 3.81 -2.72 3.39
N ARG A 30 5.10 -2.60 3.07
CA ARG A 30 6.17 -3.49 3.55
C ARG A 30 7.01 -2.80 4.60
N ARG A 31 7.23 -3.47 5.74
CA ARG A 31 8.12 -2.95 6.80
C ARG A 31 9.60 -2.96 6.40
N ASP A 32 9.96 -3.82 5.46
CA ASP A 32 11.31 -3.96 4.94
C ASP A 32 11.29 -3.51 3.49
N VAL A 33 12.00 -2.43 3.21
CA VAL A 33 12.01 -1.77 1.90
C VAL A 33 13.41 -1.69 1.34
N LEU A 34 13.51 -1.72 0.02
CA LEU A 34 14.78 -1.70 -0.70
C LEU A 34 14.72 -0.66 -1.81
N HIS A 35 15.75 0.18 -1.90
CA HIS A 35 15.97 1.07 -3.04
C HIS A 35 17.46 1.15 -3.38
N GLY A 36 17.78 1.60 -4.58
CA GLY A 36 19.16 1.88 -4.97
C GLY A 36 19.61 3.25 -4.50
N THR A 37 20.91 3.42 -4.31
CA THR A 37 21.56 4.73 -4.30
C THR A 37 22.89 4.67 -5.05
N THR A 38 23.32 5.81 -5.58
CA THR A 38 24.65 5.94 -6.18
C THR A 38 25.64 6.51 -5.19
N ILE A 39 26.84 5.95 -5.19
CA ILE A 39 27.95 6.39 -4.34
C ILE A 39 29.20 6.62 -5.18
N SER A 40 30.07 7.49 -4.69
CA SER A 40 31.44 7.61 -5.19
C SER A 40 32.31 6.55 -4.52
N THR A 41 32.98 5.72 -5.30
CA THR A 41 34.00 4.76 -4.86
C THR A 41 35.42 5.29 -5.08
N ARG A 42 35.58 6.62 -5.16
CA ARG A 42 36.90 7.24 -5.25
C ARG A 42 37.74 6.87 -4.01
N PRO A 43 39.01 6.50 -4.19
CA PRO A 43 39.87 6.12 -3.08
C PRO A 43 40.28 7.36 -2.29
N VAL A 44 39.55 7.66 -1.21
CA VAL A 44 39.77 8.83 -0.34
C VAL A 44 41.17 8.88 0.30
N GLU A 45 41.86 7.74 0.35
CA GLU A 45 43.22 7.60 0.85
C GLU A 45 44.29 8.11 -0.13
N ILE A 46 43.93 8.30 -1.41
CA ILE A 46 44.83 8.79 -2.45
C ILE A 46 44.69 10.29 -2.56
N GLU A 47 45.79 11.01 -2.34
CA GLU A 47 45.87 12.46 -2.54
C GLU A 47 45.52 12.80 -4.00
N GLY A 48 44.62 13.76 -4.19
CA GLY A 48 44.13 14.14 -5.52
C GLY A 48 43.10 13.18 -6.14
N SER A 49 42.58 12.20 -5.39
CA SER A 49 41.55 11.26 -5.87
C SER A 49 40.30 11.93 -6.47
N ASP A 50 39.94 13.11 -5.99
CA ASP A 50 38.85 13.94 -6.51
C ASP A 50 39.07 14.39 -7.96
N SER A 51 40.33 14.49 -8.40
CA SER A 51 40.71 14.95 -9.75
C SER A 51 40.96 13.79 -10.74
N ILE A 52 40.89 12.53 -10.29
CA ILE A 52 41.12 11.38 -11.18
C ILE A 52 39.93 11.21 -12.13
N LEU A 53 40.20 11.15 -13.43
CA LEU A 53 39.18 10.78 -14.42
C LEU A 53 39.02 9.25 -14.44
N GLY A 54 37.79 8.76 -14.30
CA GLY A 54 37.51 7.32 -14.31
C GLY A 54 36.10 6.97 -13.83
N LEU A 55 35.77 5.68 -13.91
CA LEU A 55 34.50 5.14 -13.45
C LEU A 55 34.54 4.87 -11.94
N PHE A 56 34.14 5.87 -11.16
CA PHE A 56 34.08 5.79 -9.69
C PHE A 56 32.66 5.88 -9.15
N ILE A 57 31.64 5.67 -9.97
CA ILE A 57 30.26 5.61 -9.51
C ILE A 57 29.87 4.15 -9.38
N ASN A 58 29.34 3.77 -8.22
CA ASN A 58 28.74 2.47 -8.01
C ASN A 58 27.29 2.64 -7.52
N THR A 59 26.44 1.68 -7.87
CA THR A 59 25.07 1.61 -7.37
C THR A 59 24.98 0.53 -6.31
N ILE A 60 24.42 0.87 -5.16
CA ILE A 60 24.30 -0.05 -4.02
C ILE A 60 22.86 -0.10 -3.52
N PRO A 61 22.41 -1.23 -2.97
CA PRO A 61 21.12 -1.33 -2.32
C PRO A 61 21.13 -0.73 -0.90
N ILE A 62 20.07 0.00 -0.58
CA ILE A 62 19.74 0.50 0.75
C ILE A 62 18.48 -0.22 1.21
N ARG A 63 18.69 -1.22 2.08
CA ARG A 63 17.63 -1.94 2.79
C ARG A 63 17.36 -1.25 4.12
N THR A 64 16.10 -0.94 4.38
CA THR A 64 15.69 -0.26 5.60
C THR A 64 14.45 -0.94 6.18
N THR A 65 14.54 -1.28 7.46
CA THR A 65 13.40 -1.77 8.24
C THR A 65 12.75 -0.60 8.97
N ILE A 66 11.44 -0.47 8.84
CA ILE A 66 10.62 0.56 9.48
C ILE A 66 10.05 0.01 10.79
N ASP A 67 10.52 0.55 11.91
CA ASP A 67 9.96 0.33 13.24
C ASP A 67 9.24 1.58 13.74
N TYR A 68 7.91 1.54 13.67
CA TYR A 68 7.05 2.65 14.07
C TYR A 68 7.06 2.95 15.57
N GLN A 69 7.51 2.01 16.42
CA GLN A 69 7.58 2.25 17.86
C GLN A 69 8.86 2.99 18.28
N LYS A 70 9.87 3.03 17.40
CA LYS A 70 11.14 3.66 17.67
C LYS A 70 11.01 5.18 17.66
N ASN A 71 11.84 5.85 18.47
CA ASN A 71 11.99 7.29 18.39
C ASN A 71 12.57 7.68 17.02
N THR A 72 12.02 8.71 16.39
CA THR A 72 12.37 9.11 15.02
C THR A 72 13.85 9.46 14.88
N LYS A 73 14.40 10.24 15.82
CA LYS A 73 15.82 10.60 15.83
C LYS A 73 16.71 9.38 16.00
N GLU A 74 16.39 8.49 16.94
CA GLU A 74 17.16 7.25 17.16
C GLU A 74 17.17 6.37 15.92
N TRP A 75 16.03 6.25 15.24
CA TRP A 75 15.92 5.52 13.98
C TRP A 75 16.78 6.16 12.88
N LEU A 76 16.80 7.49 12.75
CA LEU A 76 17.66 8.18 11.78
C LEU A 76 19.16 7.99 12.05
N ILE A 77 19.57 8.01 13.33
CA ILE A 77 20.97 7.72 13.72
C ILE A 77 21.32 6.28 13.37
N GLU A 78 20.43 5.33 13.63
CA GLU A 78 20.61 3.94 13.21
C GLU A 78 20.77 3.81 11.70
N GLN A 79 19.96 4.52 10.88
CA GLN A 79 20.13 4.50 9.42
C GLN A 79 21.50 5.05 9.01
N GLN A 80 22.00 6.08 9.70
CA GLN A 80 23.34 6.62 9.47
C GLN A 80 24.43 5.58 9.80
N ASP A 81 24.28 4.86 10.90
CA ASP A 81 25.28 3.87 11.35
C ASP A 81 25.24 2.60 10.51
N LEU A 82 24.07 2.16 10.07
CA LEU A 82 23.90 1.09 9.08
C LEU A 82 24.56 1.46 7.75
N PHE A 83 24.46 2.72 7.31
CA PHE A 83 25.15 3.18 6.10
C PHE A 83 26.68 3.18 6.31
N LYS A 84 27.17 3.66 7.45
CA LYS A 84 28.62 3.64 7.78
C LYS A 84 29.17 2.21 7.79
N ALA A 85 28.43 1.26 8.36
CA ALA A 85 28.83 -0.15 8.40
C ALA A 85 28.98 -0.76 7.00
N LYS A 86 28.31 -0.22 5.98
CA LYS A 86 28.45 -0.66 4.58
C LYS A 86 29.69 -0.09 3.89
N MET A 87 30.31 0.97 4.43
CA MET A 87 31.44 1.68 3.79
C MET A 87 32.57 0.76 3.29
N PRO A 88 33.02 -0.25 4.05
CA PRO A 88 34.08 -1.16 3.59
C PRO A 88 33.71 -2.04 2.38
N HIS A 89 32.42 -2.15 2.04
CA HIS A 89 31.89 -3.05 1.00
C HIS A 89 31.36 -2.30 -0.23
N LEU A 90 31.52 -0.97 -0.25
CA LEU A 90 30.94 -0.09 -1.28
C LEU A 90 31.55 -0.28 -2.67
N ASN A 91 32.68 -0.97 -2.79
CA ASN A 91 33.32 -1.30 -4.06
C ASN A 91 32.74 -2.56 -4.73
N VAL A 92 31.85 -3.30 -4.07
CA VAL A 92 31.20 -4.48 -4.66
C VAL A 92 30.20 -4.04 -5.73
N PRO A 93 30.32 -4.49 -6.99
CA PRO A 93 29.38 -4.12 -8.05
C PRO A 93 27.96 -4.65 -7.77
N LEU A 94 26.94 -3.86 -8.11
CA LEU A 94 25.53 -4.26 -7.99
C LEU A 94 25.24 -5.64 -8.59
N GLN A 95 25.81 -5.93 -9.76
CA GLN A 95 25.64 -7.20 -10.44
C GLN A 95 26.08 -8.40 -9.58
N ARG A 96 27.19 -8.29 -8.84
CA ARG A 96 27.62 -9.35 -7.93
C ARG A 96 26.68 -9.50 -6.74
N ILE A 97 26.07 -8.42 -6.26
CA ILE A 97 25.06 -8.46 -5.20
C ILE A 97 23.81 -9.20 -5.69
N ILE A 98 23.37 -8.94 -6.92
CA ILE A 98 22.23 -9.64 -7.55
C ILE A 98 22.54 -11.12 -7.72
N GLU A 99 23.71 -11.48 -8.23
CA GLU A 99 24.09 -12.89 -8.48
C GLU A 99 24.20 -13.76 -7.24
N VAL A 100 24.50 -13.17 -6.08
CA VAL A 100 24.51 -13.87 -4.79
C VAL A 100 23.21 -13.71 -4.02
N SER A 101 22.23 -12.99 -4.58
CA SER A 101 20.87 -12.92 -4.03
C SER A 101 20.07 -14.17 -4.44
N GLU A 102 19.10 -14.55 -3.62
CA GLU A 102 18.19 -15.68 -3.91
C GLU A 102 17.06 -15.29 -4.88
N LEU A 103 17.24 -14.22 -5.66
CA LEU A 103 16.24 -13.72 -6.60
C LEU A 103 16.30 -14.48 -7.92
N ASN A 104 15.13 -14.66 -8.54
CA ASN A 104 15.03 -15.20 -9.89
C ASN A 104 15.50 -14.17 -10.93
N ALA A 105 15.90 -14.64 -12.12
CA ALA A 105 16.45 -13.78 -13.18
C ALA A 105 15.48 -12.71 -13.72
N ASP A 106 14.17 -12.88 -13.50
CA ASP A 106 13.10 -11.96 -13.87
C ASP A 106 12.74 -10.95 -12.77
N GLN A 107 13.32 -11.10 -11.57
CA GLN A 107 13.06 -10.22 -10.43
C GLN A 107 14.12 -9.12 -10.33
N SER A 108 13.66 -7.87 -10.35
CA SER A 108 14.52 -6.73 -10.01
C SER A 108 14.80 -6.73 -8.50
N LEU A 109 16.05 -6.42 -8.12
CA LEU A 109 16.40 -6.23 -6.72
C LEU A 109 15.68 -4.99 -6.15
N PHE A 110 15.56 -3.91 -6.93
CA PHE A 110 14.80 -2.71 -6.58
C PHE A 110 14.43 -1.91 -7.84
N ASP A 111 13.30 -1.21 -7.80
CA ASP A 111 12.77 -0.46 -8.95
C ASP A 111 12.97 1.05 -8.86
N THR A 112 13.54 1.53 -7.76
CA THR A 112 13.73 2.97 -7.52
C THR A 112 15.17 3.29 -7.14
N LEU A 113 15.66 4.44 -7.62
CA LEU A 113 17.01 4.92 -7.36
C LEU A 113 16.95 6.32 -6.73
N LEU A 114 17.69 6.52 -5.63
CA LEU A 114 17.86 7.83 -5.00
C LEU A 114 19.31 8.29 -5.13
N VAL A 115 19.54 9.35 -5.89
CA VAL A 115 20.86 9.92 -6.20
C VAL A 115 21.04 11.21 -5.43
N PHE A 116 22.05 11.29 -4.58
CA PHE A 116 22.47 12.55 -3.97
C PHE A 116 23.71 13.05 -4.70
N GLU A 117 23.60 14.15 -5.44
CA GLU A 117 24.73 14.71 -6.17
C GLU A 117 25.72 15.35 -5.20
N ASN A 118 26.96 14.89 -5.21
CA ASN A 118 28.03 15.48 -4.40
C ASN A 118 28.77 16.61 -5.13
N TYR A 119 28.58 16.73 -6.45
CA TYR A 119 29.24 17.71 -7.30
C TYR A 119 28.21 18.32 -8.26
N PRO A 120 27.57 19.46 -7.91
CA PRO A 120 26.60 20.10 -8.78
C PRO A 120 27.32 20.65 -10.03
N PHE A 121 27.23 19.91 -11.13
CA PHE A 121 27.97 20.19 -12.35
C PHE A 121 27.62 21.58 -12.94
N ASP A 122 26.37 22.02 -12.80
CA ASP A 122 25.92 23.37 -13.19
C ASP A 122 26.74 24.49 -12.53
N GLU A 123 27.05 24.37 -11.23
CA GLU A 123 27.86 25.37 -10.54
C GLU A 123 29.31 25.35 -11.01
N LEU A 124 29.85 24.16 -11.31
CA LEU A 124 31.21 24.01 -11.83
C LEU A 124 31.34 24.64 -13.21
N VAL A 125 30.36 24.42 -14.10
CA VAL A 125 30.32 25.01 -15.44
C VAL A 125 30.20 26.54 -15.35
N LYS A 126 29.28 27.06 -14.53
CA LYS A 126 29.13 28.52 -14.34
C LYS A 126 30.40 29.18 -13.80
N LYS A 127 31.12 28.51 -12.89
CA LYS A 127 32.41 29.01 -12.36
C LYS A 127 33.53 28.92 -13.38
N ALA A 128 33.59 27.85 -14.17
CA ALA A 128 34.65 27.64 -15.16
C ALA A 128 34.56 28.62 -16.35
N PHE A 129 33.35 29.07 -16.68
CA PHE A 129 33.09 29.98 -17.79
C PHE A 129 32.51 31.32 -17.31
N SER A 130 33.21 32.02 -16.41
CA SER A 130 32.74 33.32 -15.87
C SER A 130 32.55 34.40 -16.94
N ASP A 131 33.27 34.30 -18.05
CA ASP A 131 33.33 35.32 -19.11
C ASP A 131 32.39 34.99 -20.29
N ILE A 132 31.69 33.85 -20.24
CA ILE A 132 30.81 33.37 -21.30
C ILE A 132 29.43 33.07 -20.70
N GLU A 133 28.39 33.68 -21.28
CA GLU A 133 27.00 33.37 -20.91
C GLU A 133 26.54 32.08 -21.60
N ILE A 134 26.45 30.99 -20.85
CA ILE A 134 25.84 29.73 -21.31
C ILE A 134 24.32 29.85 -21.16
N LYS A 135 23.61 29.92 -22.29
CA LYS A 135 22.15 30.19 -22.33
C LYS A 135 21.27 28.97 -22.21
N ASP A 136 21.71 27.84 -22.76
CA ASP A 136 20.95 26.58 -22.74
C ASP A 136 21.91 25.42 -22.48
N LEU A 137 21.65 24.69 -21.39
CA LEU A 137 22.46 23.58 -20.94
C LEU A 137 21.52 22.41 -20.68
N GLN A 138 21.53 21.45 -21.59
CA GLN A 138 20.66 20.28 -21.55
C GLN A 138 21.47 19.04 -21.23
N TYR A 139 20.98 18.26 -20.27
CA TYR A 139 21.55 16.98 -19.89
C TYR A 139 20.65 15.87 -20.36
N VAL A 140 21.24 14.85 -20.98
CA VAL A 140 20.53 13.61 -21.29
C VAL A 140 21.03 12.56 -20.32
N GLU A 141 20.28 12.37 -19.24
CA GLU A 141 20.48 11.28 -18.30
C GLU A 141 19.54 10.13 -18.67
N LYS A 142 20.12 8.94 -18.87
CA LYS A 142 19.33 7.70 -19.02
C LYS A 142 19.49 6.88 -17.75
N THR A 143 18.36 6.48 -17.20
CA THR A 143 18.28 5.55 -16.07
C THR A 143 17.56 4.29 -16.52
N ASN A 144 17.97 3.14 -15.99
CA ASN A 144 17.31 1.86 -16.23
C ASN A 144 16.23 1.56 -15.17
N PHE A 145 16.02 2.48 -14.23
CA PHE A 145 15.05 2.34 -13.15
C PHE A 145 13.76 3.08 -13.48
N PRO A 146 12.58 2.47 -13.26
CA PRO A 146 11.28 3.12 -13.49
C PRO A 146 11.12 4.51 -12.86
N ILE A 147 11.72 4.73 -11.68
CA ILE A 147 11.80 6.03 -11.03
C ILE A 147 13.21 6.26 -10.48
N THR A 148 13.82 7.39 -10.82
CA THR A 148 15.07 7.89 -10.22
C THR A 148 14.86 9.29 -9.70
N ILE A 149 15.08 9.49 -8.41
CA ILE A 149 15.03 10.81 -7.76
C ILE A 149 16.46 11.30 -7.57
N VAL A 150 16.74 12.49 -8.10
CA VAL A 150 18.03 13.16 -8.01
C VAL A 150 17.90 14.37 -7.09
N ILE A 151 18.73 14.42 -6.06
CA ILE A 151 18.88 15.55 -5.13
C ILE A 151 20.12 16.33 -5.54
N VAL A 152 19.90 17.58 -5.98
CA VAL A 152 20.97 18.49 -6.37
C VAL A 152 21.17 19.55 -5.29
N PRO A 153 22.33 19.59 -4.61
CA PRO A 153 22.65 20.64 -3.66
C PRO A 153 22.81 22.02 -4.33
N GLY A 154 22.45 23.07 -3.59
CA GLY A 154 22.61 24.47 -3.98
C GLY A 154 22.13 25.37 -2.84
N GLU A 155 21.92 26.67 -3.11
CA GLU A 155 21.27 27.58 -2.13
C GLU A 155 19.92 27.03 -1.65
N LYS A 156 19.20 26.36 -2.56
CA LYS A 156 18.07 25.48 -2.28
C LYS A 156 18.37 24.13 -2.88
N TYR A 157 17.94 23.06 -2.20
CA TYR A 157 18.01 21.72 -2.76
C TYR A 157 16.95 21.57 -3.84
N LEU A 158 17.37 21.15 -5.03
CA LEU A 158 16.48 20.82 -6.13
C LEU A 158 16.22 19.31 -6.12
N LEU A 159 14.96 18.92 -6.29
CA LEU A 159 14.55 17.54 -6.52
C LEU A 159 14.16 17.39 -7.98
N ARG A 160 14.82 16.48 -8.68
CA ARG A 160 14.50 16.09 -10.06
C ARG A 160 14.08 14.63 -10.06
N ALA A 161 13.09 14.28 -10.87
CA ALA A 161 12.72 12.90 -11.11
C ALA A 161 12.93 12.55 -12.59
N LEU A 162 13.59 11.43 -12.83
CA LEU A 162 13.62 10.73 -14.12
C LEU A 162 12.71 9.52 -13.98
N TYR A 163 11.79 9.31 -14.91
CA TYR A 163 10.80 8.26 -14.81
C TYR A 163 10.37 7.71 -16.19
N ASP A 164 9.84 6.50 -16.21
CA ASP A 164 9.24 5.90 -17.41
C ASP A 164 7.85 6.52 -17.66
N GLU A 165 7.76 7.40 -18.66
CA GLU A 165 6.51 8.07 -19.06
C GLU A 165 5.42 7.11 -19.55
N ASN A 166 5.76 5.85 -19.89
CA ASN A 166 4.77 4.84 -20.21
C ASN A 166 4.08 4.27 -18.95
N ARG A 167 4.65 4.49 -17.76
CA ARG A 167 4.16 3.95 -16.49
C ARG A 167 3.62 5.01 -15.55
N PHE A 168 4.12 6.25 -15.62
CA PHE A 168 3.80 7.31 -14.66
C PHE A 168 3.46 8.62 -15.36
N ASP A 169 2.43 9.30 -14.86
CA ASP A 169 2.09 10.66 -15.29
C ASP A 169 2.96 11.72 -14.58
N SER A 170 3.24 12.81 -15.28
CA SER A 170 4.03 13.93 -14.75
C SER A 170 3.43 14.58 -13.49
N GLN A 171 2.11 14.62 -13.37
CA GLN A 171 1.42 15.16 -12.20
C GLN A 171 1.61 14.26 -10.98
N ASP A 172 1.51 12.94 -11.17
CA ASP A 172 1.75 11.96 -10.10
C ASP A 172 3.18 12.04 -9.59
N ILE A 173 4.16 12.16 -10.49
CA ILE A 173 5.57 12.32 -10.11
C ILE A 173 5.81 13.64 -9.37
N LYS A 174 5.17 14.73 -9.79
CA LYS A 174 5.26 16.01 -9.08
C LYS A 174 4.69 15.91 -7.67
N GLN A 175 3.57 15.22 -7.51
CA GLN A 175 2.95 14.97 -6.20
C GLN A 175 3.83 14.07 -5.33
N LEU A 176 4.45 13.04 -5.91
CA LEU A 176 5.43 12.17 -5.25
C LEU A 176 6.59 12.99 -4.66
N LEU A 177 7.17 13.91 -5.44
CA LEU A 177 8.24 14.79 -4.95
C LEU A 177 7.77 15.73 -3.84
N ASN A 178 6.52 16.22 -3.91
CA ASN A 178 5.94 17.03 -2.84
C ASN A 178 5.80 16.22 -1.54
N TRP A 179 5.32 14.98 -1.61
CA TRP A 179 5.26 14.09 -0.44
C TRP A 179 6.63 13.76 0.13
N LEU A 180 7.68 13.65 -0.69
CA LEU A 180 9.04 13.51 -0.19
C LEU A 180 9.46 14.73 0.64
N ILE A 181 9.15 15.94 0.17
CA ILE A 181 9.40 17.18 0.91
C ILE A 181 8.62 17.21 2.24
N ILE A 182 7.34 16.82 2.23
CA ILE A 182 6.52 16.78 3.45
C ILE A 182 7.09 15.76 4.44
N THR A 183 7.45 14.56 3.96
CA THR A 183 8.03 13.49 4.78
C THR A 183 9.32 13.95 5.45
N LEU A 184 10.19 14.63 4.71
CA LEU A 184 11.43 15.22 5.25
C LEU A 184 11.15 16.22 6.36
N LYS A 185 10.16 17.12 6.16
CA LYS A 185 9.76 18.09 7.19
C LYS A 185 9.20 17.37 8.42
N GLN A 186 8.39 16.33 8.24
CA GLN A 186 7.77 15.58 9.32
C GLN A 186 8.78 14.76 10.12
N LEU A 187 9.81 14.17 9.48
CA LEU A 187 10.91 13.50 10.18
C LEU A 187 11.68 14.46 11.10
N VAL A 188 11.94 15.69 10.62
CA VAL A 188 12.62 16.72 11.43
C VAL A 188 11.72 17.26 12.53
N LYS A 189 10.43 17.48 12.24
CA LYS A 189 9.45 18.02 13.20
C LYS A 189 9.20 17.04 14.35
N ASN A 190 9.08 15.75 14.06
CA ASN A 190 8.75 14.70 15.03
C ASN A 190 9.99 13.93 15.49
N ALA A 191 11.17 14.56 15.46
CA ALA A 191 12.43 13.90 15.79
C ALA A 191 12.45 13.32 17.22
N GLU A 192 11.84 14.01 18.18
CA GLU A 192 11.75 13.58 19.58
C GLU A 192 10.54 12.66 19.86
N ASN A 193 9.67 12.48 18.85
CA ASN A 193 8.49 11.62 18.91
C ASN A 193 8.78 10.24 18.31
N ARG A 194 7.76 9.37 18.30
CA ARG A 194 7.88 8.06 17.65
C ARG A 194 7.77 8.21 16.14
N LEU A 195 8.34 7.27 15.41
CA LEU A 195 8.20 7.21 13.95
C LEU A 195 6.73 7.03 13.53
N SER A 196 5.88 6.47 14.41
CA SER A 196 4.42 6.46 14.26
C SER A 196 3.78 7.85 14.16
N ASP A 197 4.46 8.91 14.57
CA ASP A 197 3.92 10.28 14.55
C ASP A 197 4.32 11.03 13.27
N VAL A 198 5.03 10.36 12.35
CA VAL A 198 5.40 10.89 11.04
C VAL A 198 4.33 10.53 10.02
N TYR A 199 3.73 11.55 9.40
CA TYR A 199 2.70 11.40 8.36
C TYR A 199 3.22 11.87 7.00
N LEU A 200 2.60 11.43 5.91
CA LEU A 200 2.84 11.94 4.55
C LEU A 200 2.12 13.27 4.25
N MET A 201 1.40 13.80 5.23
CA MET A 201 0.63 15.03 5.15
C MET A 201 1.20 16.08 6.10
N ASP A 202 1.04 17.36 5.76
CA ASP A 202 1.31 18.42 6.72
C ASP A 202 0.20 18.52 7.78
N SER A 203 0.37 19.40 8.77
CA SER A 203 -0.60 19.52 9.86
C SER A 203 -1.96 20.07 9.43
N GLU A 204 -2.00 20.91 8.39
CA GLU A 204 -3.25 21.47 7.88
C GLU A 204 -4.02 20.42 7.08
N GLU A 205 -3.33 19.65 6.24
CA GLU A 205 -3.88 18.50 5.52
C GLU A 205 -4.38 17.42 6.49
N GLN A 206 -3.64 17.14 7.57
CA GLN A 206 -4.09 16.22 8.61
C GLN A 206 -5.37 16.71 9.30
N GLU A 207 -5.46 17.99 9.65
CA GLU A 207 -6.65 18.56 10.27
C GLU A 207 -7.84 18.59 9.31
N LYS A 208 -7.61 18.91 8.03
CA LYS A 208 -8.61 18.81 6.96
C LYS A 208 -9.09 17.39 6.79
N TYR A 209 -8.17 16.42 6.77
CA TYR A 209 -8.48 15.00 6.71
C TYR A 209 -9.38 14.60 7.88
N LEU A 210 -8.99 14.89 9.12
CA LEU A 210 -9.75 14.49 10.31
C LEU A 210 -11.12 15.18 10.40
N THR A 211 -11.18 16.48 10.09
CA THR A 211 -12.42 17.28 10.14
C THR A 211 -13.41 16.87 9.04
N ARG A 212 -12.90 16.50 7.86
CA ARG A 212 -13.72 16.06 6.71
C ARG A 212 -14.52 14.79 7.01
N TYR A 213 -13.91 13.81 7.67
CA TYR A 213 -14.55 12.49 7.86
C TYR A 213 -15.50 12.42 9.06
N LEU A 214 -15.43 13.38 9.99
CA LEU A 214 -16.37 13.47 11.12
C LEU A 214 -17.75 14.07 10.75
N ASN A 215 -17.89 14.72 9.57
CA ASN A 215 -19.00 15.65 9.28
C ASN A 215 -19.86 15.35 8.01
N ASN A 216 -20.07 14.08 7.63
CA ASN A 216 -21.10 13.57 6.65
C ASN A 216 -20.72 13.26 5.18
N SER A 217 -21.45 12.25 4.66
CA SER A 217 -21.89 11.96 3.28
C SER A 217 -20.83 12.03 2.18
N VAL A 218 -20.01 10.98 2.09
CA VAL A 218 -19.10 10.75 0.97
C VAL A 218 -19.90 10.42 -0.29
N VAL A 219 -19.74 11.23 -1.33
CA VAL A 219 -20.24 10.92 -2.67
C VAL A 219 -19.19 10.03 -3.34
N ALA A 220 -19.44 8.73 -3.35
CA ALA A 220 -18.59 7.78 -4.06
C ALA A 220 -18.91 7.82 -5.57
N ASN A 221 -17.88 8.06 -6.38
CA ASN A 221 -18.02 8.07 -7.82
C ASN A 221 -17.67 6.67 -8.35
N ASN A 222 -18.67 5.82 -8.63
CA ASN A 222 -18.44 4.49 -9.19
C ASN A 222 -18.99 4.38 -10.62
N GLN A 223 -18.07 4.20 -11.57
CA GLN A 223 -18.24 3.21 -12.63
C GLN A 223 -17.64 1.89 -12.10
N LEU A 224 -18.48 0.85 -11.96
CA LEU A 224 -18.11 -0.54 -11.65
C LEU A 224 -17.35 -0.69 -10.30
N VAL A 225 -17.98 -0.91 -9.15
CA VAL A 225 -18.59 -2.17 -8.69
C VAL A 225 -19.33 -1.85 -7.38
N ASN A 226 -20.67 -1.86 -7.36
CA ASN A 226 -21.53 -1.52 -6.20
C ASN A 226 -21.72 -0.02 -5.89
N LYS A 227 -22.47 0.69 -6.75
CA LYS A 227 -23.09 1.99 -6.38
C LYS A 227 -23.84 1.93 -5.04
N LEU A 228 -24.51 0.80 -4.75
CA LEU A 228 -25.27 0.59 -3.51
C LEU A 228 -24.37 0.54 -2.26
N PHE A 229 -23.26 -0.20 -2.31
CA PHE A 229 -22.26 -0.25 -1.22
C PHE A 229 -21.73 1.14 -0.91
N ALA A 230 -21.33 1.86 -1.95
CA ALA A 230 -20.71 3.16 -1.82
C ALA A 230 -21.72 4.28 -1.46
N GLN A 231 -23.02 4.08 -1.70
CA GLN A 231 -24.08 4.99 -1.25
C GLN A 231 -24.53 4.72 0.20
N GLN A 232 -24.61 3.46 0.62
CA GLN A 232 -25.10 3.11 1.97
C GLN A 232 -24.05 3.29 3.07
N ILE A 233 -22.78 3.06 2.77
CA ILE A 233 -21.71 3.20 3.77
C ILE A 233 -21.46 4.67 4.14
N THR A 234 -21.57 5.53 3.15
CA THR A 234 -21.15 6.92 3.26
C THR A 234 -22.22 7.83 3.84
N GLN A 235 -23.47 7.39 3.84
CA GLN A 235 -24.61 8.16 4.35
C GLN A 235 -24.72 8.20 5.87
N SER A 236 -24.03 7.33 6.63
CA SER A 236 -24.23 7.24 8.09
C SER A 236 -23.00 6.92 8.93
N ASN A 237 -21.83 6.68 8.32
CA ASN A 237 -20.60 6.35 9.05
C ASN A 237 -19.38 7.08 8.46
N PRO A 238 -18.39 7.46 9.30
CA PRO A 238 -17.15 8.06 8.83
C PRO A 238 -16.32 7.01 8.08
N VAL A 239 -15.63 7.46 7.03
CA VAL A 239 -14.82 6.62 6.16
C VAL A 239 -13.36 7.05 6.24
N TYR A 240 -12.43 6.09 6.24
CA TYR A 240 -11.00 6.34 6.36
C TYR A 240 -10.22 5.57 5.30
N ILE A 241 -9.23 6.22 4.67
CA ILE A 241 -8.23 5.57 3.83
C ILE A 241 -6.93 5.53 4.62
N LEU A 242 -6.59 4.34 5.10
CA LEU A 242 -5.47 4.14 6.01
C LEU A 242 -4.44 3.18 5.39
N ASN A 243 -3.18 3.38 5.76
CA ASN A 243 -2.13 2.38 5.53
C ASN A 243 -2.22 1.23 6.54
N GLN A 244 -1.34 0.23 6.40
CA GLN A 244 -1.22 -0.91 7.32
C GLN A 244 -1.01 -0.57 8.81
N ASN A 245 -0.56 0.65 9.12
CA ASN A 245 -0.35 1.12 10.49
C ASN A 245 -1.51 1.99 10.98
N LEU A 246 -2.66 1.89 10.29
CA LEU A 246 -3.86 2.67 10.52
C LEU A 246 -3.64 4.18 10.39
N LYS A 247 -2.63 4.63 9.63
CA LYS A 247 -2.36 6.05 9.40
C LYS A 247 -3.05 6.56 8.14
N PRO A 248 -3.66 7.75 8.19
CA PRO A 248 -4.32 8.35 7.05
C PRO A 248 -3.30 8.65 5.96
N LEU A 249 -3.77 8.52 4.73
CA LEU A 249 -3.00 8.80 3.54
C LEU A 249 -3.51 10.09 2.88
N PRO A 250 -2.61 10.85 2.22
CA PRO A 250 -2.99 12.05 1.48
C PRO A 250 -3.95 11.71 0.33
N GLU A 251 -4.62 12.74 -0.19
CA GLU A 251 -5.41 12.63 -1.42
C GLU A 251 -4.57 12.06 -2.56
N GLU A 252 -5.20 11.37 -3.51
CA GLU A 252 -4.62 10.59 -4.60
C GLU A 252 -3.80 9.35 -4.19
N HIS A 253 -3.49 9.17 -2.91
CA HIS A 253 -2.76 8.00 -2.44
C HIS A 253 -3.70 6.82 -2.18
N THR A 254 -3.39 5.67 -2.78
CA THR A 254 -4.16 4.44 -2.56
C THR A 254 -3.83 3.85 -1.20
N GLY A 255 -4.86 3.53 -0.44
CA GLY A 255 -4.77 2.86 0.85
C GLY A 255 -5.94 1.93 1.07
N LYS A 256 -5.99 1.30 2.23
CA LYS A 256 -7.09 0.42 2.60
C LYS A 256 -8.24 1.23 3.17
N LEU A 257 -9.45 0.93 2.71
CA LEU A 257 -10.69 1.55 3.11
C LEU A 257 -11.21 0.93 4.41
N TYR A 258 -11.44 1.79 5.40
CA TYR A 258 -12.04 1.45 6.69
C TYR A 258 -13.29 2.28 6.93
N ILE A 259 -14.23 1.73 7.69
CA ILE A 259 -15.46 2.40 8.11
C ILE A 259 -15.44 2.49 9.64
N GLY A 260 -15.64 3.68 10.20
CA GLY A 260 -15.83 3.82 11.64
C GLY A 260 -17.21 3.33 12.04
N ILE A 261 -17.31 2.50 13.08
CA ILE A 261 -18.57 1.92 13.57
C ILE A 261 -18.70 2.10 15.08
N HIS A 262 -19.95 2.07 15.58
CA HIS A 262 -20.25 2.06 17.02
C HIS A 262 -20.23 0.62 17.58
N GLU A 263 -19.80 0.48 18.84
CA GLU A 263 -19.67 -0.82 19.54
C GLU A 263 -20.96 -1.66 19.72
N PRO A 264 -22.20 -1.14 19.86
CA PRO A 264 -23.35 -2.00 20.19
C PRO A 264 -24.01 -2.71 19.00
N ASN A 265 -23.58 -2.48 17.75
CA ASN A 265 -24.30 -2.97 16.56
C ASN A 265 -23.72 -4.23 15.90
N PHE A 266 -22.65 -4.85 16.43
CA PHE A 266 -22.06 -6.03 15.78
C PHE A 266 -21.61 -7.14 16.73
N ASP A 267 -22.07 -8.34 16.39
CA ASP A 267 -21.92 -9.60 17.13
C ASP A 267 -20.51 -10.23 16.97
N LYS A 268 -19.45 -9.41 17.18
CA LYS A 268 -18.00 -9.64 16.92
C LYS A 268 -17.58 -9.50 15.45
N ALA A 269 -16.84 -8.44 15.09
CA ALA A 269 -16.15 -8.38 13.79
C ALA A 269 -14.97 -7.38 13.63
N SER A 270 -14.65 -6.51 14.59
CA SER A 270 -13.37 -5.78 14.52
C SER A 270 -12.74 -5.50 15.88
N ASP A 271 -11.57 -6.10 16.10
CA ASP A 271 -10.70 -5.78 17.22
C ASP A 271 -9.92 -4.46 16.99
N LEU A 272 -10.01 -3.88 15.78
CA LEU A 272 -9.31 -2.65 15.45
C LEU A 272 -10.02 -1.45 16.10
N LYS A 273 -9.36 -0.89 17.10
CA LYS A 273 -9.75 0.38 17.71
C LYS A 273 -9.60 1.51 16.69
N ASN A 274 -10.60 2.38 16.59
CA ASN A 274 -10.48 3.63 15.84
C ASN A 274 -9.68 4.65 16.66
N PRO A 275 -8.49 5.09 16.22
CA PRO A 275 -7.71 6.09 16.94
C PRO A 275 -8.20 7.53 16.66
N TYR A 276 -9.13 7.72 15.71
CA TYR A 276 -9.55 9.04 15.22
C TYR A 276 -10.92 9.49 15.73
N SER A 277 -11.72 8.60 16.31
CA SER A 277 -13.04 8.93 16.83
C SER A 277 -13.32 8.17 18.13
N THR A 278 -13.82 8.88 19.13
CA THR A 278 -14.36 8.29 20.36
C THR A 278 -15.79 7.81 20.19
N GLU A 279 -16.54 8.39 19.25
CA GLU A 279 -17.92 8.04 18.93
C GLU A 279 -18.00 6.76 18.08
N TYR A 280 -17.22 6.70 16.99
CA TYR A 280 -17.07 5.54 16.12
C TYR A 280 -15.82 4.76 16.51
N ASN A 281 -15.81 4.20 17.72
CA ASN A 281 -14.61 3.71 18.41
C ASN A 281 -13.95 2.44 17.82
N LYS A 282 -14.54 1.85 16.77
CA LYS A 282 -14.01 0.68 16.05
C LYS A 282 -13.88 0.96 14.56
N LEU A 283 -12.91 0.32 13.90
CA LEU A 283 -12.72 0.37 12.45
C LEU A 283 -13.14 -0.96 11.82
N LEU A 284 -14.16 -0.96 10.98
CA LEU A 284 -14.47 -2.09 10.11
C LEU A 284 -13.53 -2.07 8.91
N ASP A 285 -12.73 -3.12 8.77
CA ASP A 285 -11.88 -3.34 7.61
C ASP A 285 -12.73 -3.77 6.41
N THR A 286 -12.70 -3.00 5.32
CA THR A 286 -13.50 -3.32 4.12
C THR A 286 -12.82 -4.22 3.12
N SER A 287 -11.51 -4.47 3.31
CA SER A 287 -10.63 -5.10 2.32
C SER A 287 -10.55 -4.41 0.96
N PHE A 288 -11.26 -3.30 0.74
CA PHE A 288 -11.07 -2.49 -0.45
C PHE A 288 -9.85 -1.59 -0.29
N ASN A 289 -9.06 -1.52 -1.35
CA ASN A 289 -8.18 -0.39 -1.60
C ASN A 289 -8.96 0.72 -2.30
N ALA A 290 -8.80 1.94 -1.81
CA ALA A 290 -9.42 3.12 -2.35
C ALA A 290 -8.49 4.33 -2.13
N LYS A 291 -8.79 5.43 -2.81
CA LYS A 291 -8.13 6.71 -2.65
C LYS A 291 -9.14 7.84 -2.63
N TRP A 292 -8.78 8.92 -1.94
CA TRP A 292 -9.48 10.18 -2.09
C TRP A 292 -9.03 10.86 -3.36
N LEU A 293 -9.94 11.45 -4.11
CA LEU A 293 -9.60 12.34 -5.21
C LEU A 293 -9.55 13.79 -4.71
N ASN A 294 -8.84 14.65 -5.44
CA ASN A 294 -8.72 16.09 -5.11
C ASN A 294 -10.08 16.84 -5.08
N ASP A 295 -11.12 16.29 -5.72
CA ASP A 295 -12.49 16.82 -5.67
C ASP A 295 -13.29 16.30 -4.48
N ASN A 296 -12.63 15.56 -3.59
CA ASN A 296 -13.16 14.97 -2.36
C ASN A 296 -14.11 13.80 -2.59
N THR A 297 -14.10 13.22 -3.79
CA THR A 297 -14.80 11.98 -4.06
C THR A 297 -13.94 10.78 -3.69
N LEU A 298 -14.59 9.68 -3.31
CA LEU A 298 -13.93 8.41 -3.04
C LEU A 298 -13.86 7.60 -4.32
N SER A 299 -12.65 7.18 -4.70
CA SER A 299 -12.40 6.24 -5.80
C SER A 299 -11.97 4.89 -5.23
N ILE A 300 -12.78 3.86 -5.47
CA ILE A 300 -12.42 2.48 -5.11
C ILE A 300 -11.51 1.92 -6.22
N VAL A 301 -10.29 1.55 -5.83
CA VAL A 301 -9.25 1.06 -6.75
C VAL A 301 -9.25 -0.48 -6.82
N SER A 302 -9.83 -1.14 -5.82
CA SER A 302 -9.94 -2.59 -5.80
C SER A 302 -10.97 -3.12 -6.79
N LYS A 303 -10.55 -4.11 -7.56
CA LYS A 303 -11.42 -4.83 -8.49
C LYS A 303 -12.39 -5.79 -7.79
N GLU A 304 -12.15 -6.12 -6.52
CA GLU A 304 -12.82 -7.22 -5.81
C GLU A 304 -13.36 -6.76 -4.45
N SER A 305 -14.62 -7.12 -4.15
CA SER A 305 -15.28 -6.85 -2.87
C SER A 305 -15.17 -8.04 -1.92
N ARG A 306 -14.64 -7.82 -0.71
CA ARG A 306 -14.66 -8.82 0.38
C ARG A 306 -15.66 -8.47 1.49
N ILE A 307 -16.51 -7.47 1.24
CA ILE A 307 -17.71 -7.22 2.04
C ILE A 307 -18.96 -7.51 1.19
N TYR A 308 -19.91 -8.19 1.82
CA TYR A 308 -21.25 -8.42 1.32
C TYR A 308 -22.25 -7.62 2.13
N TYR A 309 -23.20 -6.99 1.46
CA TYR A 309 -24.27 -6.25 2.11
C TYR A 309 -25.56 -7.05 2.05
N ALA A 310 -26.04 -7.49 3.22
CA ALA A 310 -27.29 -8.24 3.34
C ALA A 310 -28.34 -7.40 4.08
N GLY A 311 -29.24 -6.78 3.33
CA GLY A 311 -30.33 -5.97 3.90
C GLY A 311 -29.83 -4.67 4.53
N ASN A 312 -29.58 -4.66 5.85
CA ASN A 312 -29.05 -3.52 6.59
C ASN A 312 -27.71 -3.82 7.30
N LYS A 313 -27.10 -4.98 7.00
CA LYS A 313 -25.92 -5.49 7.70
C LYS A 313 -24.73 -5.67 6.74
N LEU A 314 -23.55 -5.20 7.14
CA LEU A 314 -22.28 -5.38 6.42
C LEU A 314 -21.58 -6.67 6.89
N ILE A 315 -21.40 -7.63 6.02
CA ILE A 315 -20.82 -8.94 6.34
C ILE A 315 -19.46 -9.05 5.68
N GLN A 316 -18.41 -9.35 6.45
CA GLN A 316 -17.11 -9.69 5.89
C GLN A 316 -17.13 -11.13 5.35
N LEU A 317 -16.72 -11.34 4.10
CA LEU A 317 -16.68 -12.68 3.50
C LEU A 317 -15.70 -13.61 4.23
N SER A 318 -14.62 -13.05 4.79
CA SER A 318 -13.65 -13.79 5.62
C SER A 318 -14.27 -14.41 6.88
N ARG A 319 -15.36 -13.84 7.42
CA ARG A 319 -16.09 -14.44 8.55
C ARG A 319 -16.78 -15.73 8.12
N ILE A 320 -17.40 -15.73 6.94
CA ILE A 320 -18.07 -16.89 6.38
C ILE A 320 -17.04 -17.96 6.05
N GLU A 321 -15.91 -17.57 5.44
CA GLU A 321 -14.79 -18.47 5.18
C GLU A 321 -14.23 -19.09 6.45
N ALA A 322 -14.05 -18.30 7.52
CA ALA A 322 -13.60 -18.84 8.80
C ALA A 322 -14.59 -19.86 9.39
N ALA A 323 -15.89 -19.63 9.23
CA ALA A 323 -16.91 -20.58 9.67
C ALA A 323 -16.90 -21.88 8.84
N ILE A 324 -16.69 -21.78 7.52
CA ILE A 324 -16.56 -22.91 6.59
C ILE A 324 -15.28 -23.70 6.87
N MET A 325 -14.15 -23.02 7.03
CA MET A 325 -12.85 -23.63 7.36
C MET A 325 -12.83 -24.37 8.70
N ALA A 326 -13.72 -24.00 9.63
CA ALA A 326 -13.84 -24.65 10.93
C ALA A 326 -14.60 -26.00 10.87
N GLU A 327 -15.22 -26.34 9.74
CA GLU A 327 -15.93 -27.60 9.57
C GLU A 327 -14.98 -28.75 9.21
N SER A 328 -15.25 -29.94 9.77
CA SER A 328 -14.41 -31.11 9.53
C SER A 328 -14.43 -31.54 8.06
N GLY A 329 -13.24 -31.70 7.46
CA GLY A 329 -13.08 -32.18 6.10
C GLY A 329 -12.88 -31.08 5.05
N VAL A 330 -13.03 -29.80 5.43
CA VAL A 330 -12.66 -28.66 4.59
C VAL A 330 -11.16 -28.39 4.73
N GLU A 331 -10.45 -28.34 3.62
CA GLU A 331 -9.01 -28.03 3.56
C GLU A 331 -8.74 -26.59 3.15
N ASN A 332 -9.61 -26.02 2.32
CA ASN A 332 -9.51 -24.65 1.86
C ASN A 332 -10.88 -24.14 1.41
N CYS A 333 -11.10 -22.83 1.44
CA CYS A 333 -12.31 -22.23 0.88
C CYS A 333 -12.12 -20.78 0.46
N ALA A 334 -13.00 -20.32 -0.41
CA ALA A 334 -13.12 -18.91 -0.79
C ALA A 334 -14.60 -18.57 -1.00
N VAL A 335 -15.04 -17.42 -0.50
CA VAL A 335 -16.43 -16.95 -0.67
C VAL A 335 -16.44 -15.71 -1.58
N CYS A 336 -17.36 -15.72 -2.54
CA CYS A 336 -17.56 -14.64 -3.51
C CYS A 336 -19.01 -14.16 -3.47
N ALA A 337 -19.21 -12.87 -3.75
CA ALA A 337 -20.53 -12.30 -4.01
C ALA A 337 -20.73 -12.16 -5.52
N TYR A 338 -21.79 -12.74 -6.04
CA TYR A 338 -22.18 -12.67 -7.45
C TYR A 338 -23.41 -11.82 -7.64
N ASP A 339 -23.37 -10.90 -8.61
CA ASP A 339 -24.53 -10.11 -8.98
C ASP A 339 -25.47 -10.94 -9.86
N LYS A 340 -26.63 -11.31 -9.31
CA LYS A 340 -27.68 -11.98 -10.08
C LYS A 340 -28.66 -10.91 -10.54
N ASN A 341 -28.61 -10.59 -11.84
CA ASN A 341 -29.55 -9.69 -12.52
C ASN A 341 -29.69 -8.29 -11.90
N ASN A 342 -28.60 -7.65 -11.48
CA ASN A 342 -28.49 -6.23 -11.06
C ASN A 342 -29.27 -5.80 -9.79
N ASP A 343 -30.08 -6.66 -9.16
CA ASP A 343 -30.91 -6.29 -8.00
C ASP A 343 -30.69 -7.13 -6.74
N SER A 344 -29.93 -8.23 -6.82
CA SER A 344 -29.59 -9.03 -5.63
C SER A 344 -28.26 -9.77 -5.79
N ASN A 345 -27.28 -9.42 -4.96
CA ASN A 345 -26.05 -10.18 -4.86
C ASN A 345 -26.31 -11.48 -4.10
N ILE A 346 -25.84 -12.62 -4.61
CA ILE A 346 -25.85 -13.92 -3.92
C ILE A 346 -24.45 -14.32 -3.50
N LEU A 347 -24.34 -15.02 -2.38
CA LEU A 347 -23.07 -15.57 -1.90
C LEU A 347 -22.85 -16.98 -2.45
N ILE A 348 -21.66 -17.25 -2.97
CA ILE A 348 -21.23 -18.58 -3.40
C ILE A 348 -19.93 -18.92 -2.67
N ALA A 349 -19.86 -20.11 -2.11
CA ALA A 349 -18.68 -20.63 -1.45
C ALA A 349 -18.02 -21.71 -2.30
N TYR A 350 -16.75 -21.51 -2.63
CA TYR A 350 -15.87 -22.51 -3.24
C TYR A 350 -15.14 -23.25 -2.15
N ILE A 351 -15.22 -24.58 -2.14
CA ILE A 351 -14.66 -25.42 -1.10
C ILE A 351 -13.73 -26.45 -1.72
N VAL A 352 -12.58 -26.66 -1.09
CA VAL A 352 -11.72 -27.82 -1.32
C VAL A 352 -11.84 -28.70 -0.08
N ALA A 353 -12.25 -29.95 -0.27
CA ALA A 353 -12.49 -30.88 0.82
C ALA A 353 -11.88 -32.25 0.54
N ASN A 354 -11.40 -32.92 1.59
CA ASN A 354 -10.86 -34.28 1.48
C ASN A 354 -11.93 -35.38 1.55
N LYS A 355 -13.18 -34.99 1.77
CA LYS A 355 -14.34 -35.88 1.82
C LYS A 355 -15.52 -35.18 1.15
N GLU A 356 -16.44 -35.99 0.63
CA GLU A 356 -17.67 -35.48 0.06
C GLU A 356 -18.50 -34.76 1.13
N ILE A 357 -18.88 -33.52 0.85
CA ILE A 357 -19.66 -32.68 1.77
C ILE A 357 -21.13 -32.79 1.40
N GLU A 358 -21.92 -33.33 2.31
CA GLU A 358 -23.38 -33.31 2.19
C GLU A 358 -23.92 -31.90 2.51
N ILE A 359 -24.26 -31.15 1.46
CA ILE A 359 -24.64 -29.73 1.55
C ILE A 359 -25.78 -29.44 2.54
N PRO A 360 -26.89 -30.22 2.61
CA PRO A 360 -27.96 -29.96 3.58
C PRO A 360 -27.49 -29.97 5.04
N SER A 361 -26.73 -31.00 5.44
CA SER A 361 -26.23 -31.11 6.82
C SER A 361 -25.12 -30.09 7.09
N PHE A 362 -24.34 -29.73 6.07
CA PHE A 362 -23.34 -28.66 6.14
C PHE A 362 -23.95 -27.28 6.39
N LYS A 363 -25.01 -26.92 5.64
CA LYS A 363 -25.76 -25.67 5.83
C LYS A 363 -26.33 -25.56 7.25
N GLN A 364 -26.89 -26.65 7.78
CA GLN A 364 -27.45 -26.67 9.13
C GLN A 364 -26.39 -26.38 10.20
N ARG A 365 -25.19 -26.95 10.08
CA ARG A 365 -24.07 -26.67 11.01
C ARG A 365 -23.55 -25.24 10.89
N LEU A 366 -23.50 -24.68 9.68
CA LEU A 366 -23.11 -23.29 9.48
C LEU A 366 -24.10 -22.30 10.10
N LEU A 367 -25.41 -22.61 10.08
CA LEU A 367 -26.45 -21.79 10.71
C LEU A 367 -26.34 -21.74 12.25
N GLU A 368 -25.58 -22.63 12.87
CA GLU A 368 -25.26 -22.52 14.31
C GLU A 368 -24.26 -21.38 14.60
N LYS A 369 -23.50 -20.93 13.58
CA LYS A 369 -22.42 -19.94 13.69
C LYS A 369 -22.69 -18.65 12.90
N LEU A 370 -23.51 -18.73 11.86
CA LEU A 370 -23.83 -17.66 10.91
C LEU A 370 -25.34 -17.39 10.91
N SER A 371 -25.75 -16.17 10.57
CA SER A 371 -27.16 -15.88 10.33
C SER A 371 -27.63 -16.37 8.95
N GLU A 372 -28.94 -16.47 8.72
CA GLU A 372 -29.50 -16.86 7.41
C GLU A 372 -29.00 -15.96 6.26
N ASN A 373 -28.82 -14.68 6.53
CA ASN A 373 -28.31 -13.68 5.58
C ASN A 373 -26.79 -13.79 5.31
N GLU A 374 -26.05 -14.52 6.15
CA GLU A 374 -24.61 -14.79 6.02
C GLU A 374 -24.34 -16.13 5.31
N LEU A 375 -25.37 -16.96 5.13
CA LEU A 375 -25.21 -18.29 4.56
C LEU A 375 -25.05 -18.22 3.03
N PRO A 376 -24.01 -18.84 2.45
CA PRO A 376 -23.89 -18.97 1.00
C PRO A 376 -25.13 -19.64 0.39
N ALA A 377 -25.63 -19.05 -0.69
CA ALA A 377 -26.72 -19.62 -1.47
C ALA A 377 -26.30 -20.97 -2.04
N ASP A 378 -25.04 -21.07 -2.47
CA ASP A 378 -24.49 -22.25 -3.13
C ASP A 378 -23.06 -22.59 -2.71
N PHE A 379 -22.69 -23.85 -2.92
CA PHE A 379 -21.42 -24.46 -2.54
C PHE A 379 -20.83 -25.26 -3.70
N VAL A 380 -19.68 -24.81 -4.21
CA VAL A 380 -18.98 -25.43 -5.34
C VAL A 380 -17.75 -26.15 -4.84
N ASN A 381 -17.65 -27.45 -5.11
CA ASN A 381 -16.48 -28.25 -4.74
C ASN A 381 -15.39 -28.15 -5.81
N LEU A 382 -14.16 -27.83 -5.41
CA LEU A 382 -13.00 -27.67 -6.28
C LEU A 382 -11.87 -28.62 -5.87
N SER A 383 -11.05 -29.00 -6.84
CA SER A 383 -9.80 -29.73 -6.56
C SER A 383 -8.73 -28.85 -5.90
N SER A 384 -8.74 -27.54 -6.18
CA SER A 384 -7.82 -26.56 -5.62
C SER A 384 -8.37 -25.14 -5.82
N ILE A 385 -8.13 -24.24 -4.86
CA ILE A 385 -8.38 -22.81 -5.04
C ILE A 385 -7.34 -22.23 -6.00
N PRO A 386 -7.72 -21.45 -7.03
CA PRO A 386 -6.75 -20.80 -7.91
C PRO A 386 -6.05 -19.64 -7.18
N TYR A 387 -4.75 -19.50 -7.44
CA TYR A 387 -3.92 -18.41 -6.92
C TYR A 387 -3.28 -17.63 -8.07
N ASP A 388 -3.07 -16.33 -7.87
CA ASP A 388 -2.37 -15.42 -8.77
C ASP A 388 -0.84 -15.56 -8.67
N SER A 389 -0.10 -14.78 -9.47
CA SER A 389 1.36 -14.77 -9.47
C SER A 389 1.99 -14.25 -8.17
N GLU A 390 1.21 -13.59 -7.30
CA GLU A 390 1.64 -13.12 -5.98
C GLU A 390 1.32 -14.14 -4.86
N GLY A 391 0.71 -15.28 -5.18
CA GLY A 391 0.29 -16.29 -4.22
C GLY A 391 -0.99 -15.93 -3.44
N LYS A 392 -1.78 -14.97 -3.93
CA LYS A 392 -3.12 -14.63 -3.39
C LYS A 392 -4.20 -15.35 -4.18
N ILE A 393 -5.39 -15.55 -3.60
CA ILE A 393 -6.52 -16.21 -4.29
C ILE A 393 -6.92 -15.37 -5.51
N ASP A 394 -7.05 -16.02 -6.66
CA ASP A 394 -7.48 -15.39 -7.91
C ASP A 394 -9.02 -15.44 -8.02
N TYR A 395 -9.67 -14.41 -7.47
CA TYR A 395 -11.13 -14.31 -7.46
C TYR A 395 -11.72 -14.05 -8.85
N GLN A 396 -10.97 -13.46 -9.77
CA GLN A 396 -11.41 -13.31 -11.16
C GLN A 396 -11.53 -14.68 -11.82
N LYS A 397 -10.54 -15.56 -11.59
CA LYS A 397 -10.60 -16.92 -12.08
C LYS A 397 -11.71 -17.73 -11.41
N LEU A 398 -11.92 -17.58 -10.10
CA LEU A 398 -13.09 -18.18 -9.42
C LEU A 398 -14.42 -17.72 -10.05
N ALA A 399 -14.52 -16.43 -10.40
CA ALA A 399 -15.70 -15.85 -11.07
C ALA A 399 -15.98 -16.39 -12.46
N THR A 400 -14.97 -16.96 -13.13
CA THR A 400 -15.12 -17.60 -14.45
C THR A 400 -15.40 -19.09 -14.38
N ILE A 401 -15.31 -19.72 -13.21
CA ILE A 401 -15.68 -21.13 -13.05
C ILE A 401 -17.19 -21.18 -13.21
N GLU A 402 -17.65 -21.67 -14.37
CA GLU A 402 -19.07 -21.80 -14.69
C GLU A 402 -19.80 -22.41 -13.50
N ILE A 403 -20.74 -21.63 -12.95
CA ILE A 403 -21.85 -22.19 -12.19
C ILE A 403 -22.63 -22.93 -13.27
N ILE A 404 -22.36 -24.22 -13.44
CA ILE A 404 -22.98 -25.04 -14.49
C ILE A 404 -24.48 -24.70 -14.50
N ASP A 405 -24.96 -24.23 -15.64
CA ASP A 405 -26.35 -23.83 -15.92
C ASP A 405 -27.37 -25.01 -15.80
N GLU A 406 -27.02 -26.06 -15.08
CA GLU A 406 -27.89 -27.13 -14.60
C GLU A 406 -28.07 -27.10 -13.07
N ILE A 407 -28.28 -25.92 -12.49
CA ILE A 407 -29.18 -25.88 -11.34
C ILE A 407 -30.59 -25.87 -11.92
N VAL A 408 -31.04 -27.08 -12.25
CA VAL A 408 -32.46 -27.40 -12.24
C VAL A 408 -33.00 -26.72 -10.98
N VAL A 409 -33.93 -25.80 -11.15
CA VAL A 409 -34.85 -25.40 -10.10
C VAL A 409 -35.66 -26.66 -9.76
N SER A 410 -35.02 -27.66 -9.14
CA SER A 410 -35.63 -28.92 -8.79
C SER A 410 -36.35 -28.67 -7.46
N ASP A 411 -37.54 -28.09 -7.60
CA ASP A 411 -38.70 -28.31 -6.75
C ASP A 411 -38.60 -28.05 -5.22
N TRP A 412 -37.50 -27.52 -4.68
CA TRP A 412 -37.40 -27.29 -3.24
C TRP A 412 -38.22 -26.07 -2.77
N GLN A 413 -38.32 -25.00 -3.58
CA GLN A 413 -39.21 -23.86 -3.30
C GLN A 413 -40.71 -24.25 -3.32
N LYS A 414 -41.09 -25.33 -4.03
CA LYS A 414 -42.46 -25.89 -3.97
C LYS A 414 -42.72 -26.78 -2.76
N LYS A 415 -41.68 -27.24 -2.05
CA LYS A 415 -41.83 -28.05 -0.83
C LYS A 415 -42.03 -27.21 0.44
N TRP A 416 -41.62 -25.94 0.46
CA TRP A 416 -41.79 -25.07 1.63
C TRP A 416 -43.13 -24.31 1.68
N SER A 417 -43.94 -24.34 0.62
CA SER A 417 -45.32 -23.82 0.62
C SER A 417 -46.38 -24.83 1.11
N LYS A 418 -45.95 -25.96 1.71
CA LYS A 418 -46.84 -27.01 2.24
C LYS A 418 -46.47 -27.49 3.65
N LEU A 419 -46.01 -26.60 4.52
CA LEU A 419 -46.09 -26.84 5.97
C LEU A 419 -47.28 -26.04 6.52
N PRO A 420 -48.21 -26.70 7.25
CA PRO A 420 -49.43 -26.06 7.73
C PRO A 420 -49.12 -24.98 8.78
N VAL A 421 -49.99 -23.95 8.77
CA VAL A 421 -50.07 -22.78 9.66
C VAL A 421 -49.89 -23.14 11.13
#